data_AF-A0A2D4JK72-F1
#
_entry.id   AF-A0A2D4JK72-F1
#
_cell.length_a   1.000
_cell.length_b   1.000
_cell.length_c   1.000
_cell.angle_alpha   90.00
_cell.angle_beta   90.00
_cell.angle_gamma   90.00
#
_symmetry.space_group_name_H-M   'P 1'
#
loop_
_entity.id
_entity.type
_entity.pdbx_description
1 polymer ?
#
loop_
_entity_poly.entity_id
_entity_poly.type
_entity_poly.pdbx_seq_one_letter_code
_entity_poly.pdbx_strand_id
1 'polypeptide(L)'
;QNIRSHFQHVFVIVCAQNPCTESVRYSMAVTRSKDVPPFGPAIPSPATFDKSDVFRDFLLAKVINAENAAHKSDKFHAMATRTRHEYLKDLAENSVTSTPIDSTGKFNLISLASKKREKTRARAGAEQQSTGALVWRVLAQDYSQGAE
;
A
#
# COMPACT_ATOMS: atom_id res chain seq x y z
N GLN A 1 19.86 -19.83 -17.48
CA GLN A 1 19.48 -20.32 -16.14
C GLN A 1 18.29 -19.48 -15.68
N ASN A 2 17.16 -20.08 -15.28
CA ASN A 2 15.95 -19.34 -14.90
C ASN A 2 15.91 -19.18 -13.38
N ILE A 3 15.76 -17.94 -12.90
CA ILE A 3 15.59 -17.64 -11.48
C ILE A 3 14.13 -17.87 -11.11
N ARG A 4 13.88 -18.70 -10.09
CA ARG A 4 12.54 -18.92 -9.52
C ARG A 4 12.51 -18.26 -8.15
N SER A 5 11.78 -17.15 -8.02
CA SER A 5 11.63 -16.42 -6.77
C SER A 5 10.20 -15.92 -6.61
N HIS A 6 9.72 -15.92 -5.38
CA HIS A 6 8.42 -15.34 -5.01
C HIS A 6 8.48 -13.84 -4.72
N PHE A 7 9.70 -13.28 -4.58
CA PHE A 7 9.91 -11.87 -4.20
C PHE A 7 10.58 -11.05 -5.30
N GLN A 8 11.26 -11.68 -6.25
CA GLN A 8 11.95 -10.97 -7.35
C GLN A 8 11.01 -10.85 -8.55
N HIS A 9 10.42 -9.66 -8.72
CA HIS A 9 9.49 -9.37 -9.82
C HIS A 9 10.09 -8.55 -10.96
N VAL A 10 11.21 -7.90 -10.71
CA VAL A 10 11.93 -7.06 -11.68
C VAL A 10 13.42 -7.38 -11.61
N PHE A 11 14.05 -7.49 -12.77
CA PHE A 11 15.49 -7.59 -12.91
C PHE A 11 15.99 -6.43 -13.78
N VAL A 12 16.94 -5.68 -13.24
CA VAL A 12 17.73 -4.70 -13.98
C VAL A 12 19.08 -5.34 -14.28
N ILE A 13 19.37 -5.56 -15.55
CA ILE A 13 20.62 -6.17 -16.02
C ILE A 13 21.53 -5.06 -16.50
N VAL A 14 22.74 -4.99 -15.94
CA VAL A 14 23.78 -4.06 -16.38
C VAL A 14 24.99 -4.88 -16.83
N CYS A 15 25.42 -4.71 -18.07
CA CYS A 15 26.58 -5.38 -18.64
C CYS A 15 27.65 -4.34 -18.98
N ALA A 16 28.83 -4.50 -18.37
CA ALA A 16 29.99 -3.66 -18.65
C ALA A 16 30.67 -4.11 -19.94
N GLN A 17 30.85 -3.18 -20.86
CA GLN A 17 31.61 -3.29 -22.09
C GLN A 17 32.98 -2.66 -21.87
N ASN A 18 34.05 -3.31 -22.33
CA ASN A 18 35.44 -2.90 -22.08
C ASN A 18 35.74 -2.67 -20.58
N PRO A 19 35.48 -3.66 -19.70
CA PRO A 19 35.74 -3.53 -18.28
C PRO A 19 37.22 -3.23 -18.01
N CYS A 20 37.49 -2.52 -16.91
CA CYS A 20 38.84 -2.13 -16.48
C CYS A 20 39.59 -1.20 -17.44
N THR A 21 38.88 -0.44 -18.27
CA THR A 21 39.45 0.59 -19.15
C THR A 21 38.82 1.97 -18.88
N GLU A 22 39.49 3.03 -19.33
CA GLU A 22 38.95 4.40 -19.29
C GLU A 22 37.72 4.59 -20.20
N SER A 23 37.55 3.74 -21.21
CA SER A 23 36.45 3.77 -22.17
C SER A 23 35.34 2.76 -21.86
N VAL A 24 35.19 2.38 -20.58
CA VAL A 24 34.14 1.47 -20.12
C VAL A 24 32.76 2.06 -20.41
N ARG A 25 31.89 1.24 -21.00
CA ARG A 25 30.48 1.56 -21.25
C ARG A 25 29.58 0.53 -20.61
N TYR A 26 28.37 0.93 -20.27
CA TYR A 26 27.37 0.06 -19.65
C TYR A 26 26.19 -0.11 -20.59
N SER A 27 25.85 -1.35 -20.90
CA SER A 27 24.58 -1.67 -21.55
C SER A 27 23.56 -2.13 -20.51
N MET A 28 22.32 -1.68 -20.65
CA MET A 28 21.28 -2.01 -19.67
C MET A 28 20.04 -2.60 -20.32
N ALA A 29 19.45 -3.60 -19.68
CA ALA A 29 18.16 -4.15 -20.02
C ALA A 29 17.31 -4.33 -18.76
N VAL A 30 15.99 -4.33 -18.91
CA VAL A 30 15.04 -4.58 -17.83
C VAL A 30 14.09 -5.67 -18.24
N THR A 31 13.92 -6.66 -17.37
CA THR A 31 12.83 -7.62 -17.46
C THR A 31 11.97 -7.54 -16.20
N ARG A 32 10.67 -7.72 -16.36
CA ARG A 32 9.70 -7.65 -15.27
C ARG A 32 8.62 -8.68 -15.47
N SER A 33 7.98 -9.06 -14.37
CA SER A 33 6.76 -9.87 -14.42
C SER A 33 5.64 -9.10 -15.12
N LYS A 34 4.69 -9.85 -15.73
CA LYS A 34 3.61 -9.27 -16.53
C LYS A 34 2.67 -8.35 -15.72
N ASP A 35 2.47 -8.70 -14.46
CA ASP A 35 1.67 -8.01 -13.44
C ASP A 35 2.33 -6.75 -12.87
N VAL A 36 3.60 -6.48 -13.19
CA VAL A 36 4.26 -5.23 -12.81
C VAL A 36 4.06 -4.18 -13.91
N PRO A 37 3.49 -3.00 -13.63
CA PRO A 37 3.32 -1.97 -14.63
C PRO A 37 4.67 -1.43 -15.15
N PRO A 38 4.72 -0.83 -16.35
CA PRO A 38 5.90 -0.08 -16.80
C PRO A 38 6.27 1.04 -15.81
N PHE A 39 7.56 1.33 -15.68
CA PHE A 39 8.07 2.34 -14.76
C PHE A 39 9.24 3.10 -15.37
N GLY A 40 9.38 4.37 -15.00
CA GLY A 40 10.40 5.27 -15.49
C GLY A 40 11.74 5.15 -14.75
N PRO A 41 12.77 5.90 -15.19
CA PRO A 41 12.85 6.61 -16.47
C PRO A 41 12.88 5.63 -17.66
N ALA A 42 12.44 6.06 -18.85
CA ALA A 42 12.48 5.22 -20.06
C ALA A 42 13.93 4.91 -20.44
N ILE A 43 14.18 3.70 -20.93
CA ILE A 43 15.52 3.30 -21.36
C ILE A 43 15.76 3.92 -22.75
N PRO A 44 16.81 4.74 -22.94
CA PRO A 44 17.14 5.29 -24.25
C PRO A 44 17.52 4.18 -25.22
N SER A 45 17.33 4.42 -26.52
CA SER A 45 17.81 3.55 -27.59
C SER A 45 18.88 4.31 -28.39
N PRO A 46 20.14 3.85 -28.41
CA PRO A 46 20.66 2.61 -27.82
C PRO A 46 20.77 2.67 -26.28
N ALA A 47 20.56 1.53 -25.62
CA ALA A 47 20.59 1.41 -24.15
C ALA A 47 22.02 1.32 -23.59
N THR A 48 22.89 2.24 -24.03
CA THR A 48 24.31 2.29 -23.69
C THR A 48 24.64 3.60 -22.99
N PHE A 49 25.40 3.52 -21.90
CA PHE A 49 25.71 4.62 -21.00
C PHE A 49 27.20 4.69 -20.71
N ASP A 50 27.75 5.90 -20.63
CA ASP A 50 29.11 6.12 -20.18
C ASP A 50 29.19 6.14 -18.64
N LYS A 51 30.38 5.86 -18.11
CA LYS A 51 30.66 5.99 -16.66
C LYS A 51 30.52 7.47 -16.25
N SER A 52 29.38 7.80 -15.67
CA SER A 52 29.04 9.17 -15.28
C SER A 52 28.04 9.18 -14.12
N ASP A 53 27.97 10.30 -13.39
CA ASP A 53 26.93 10.50 -12.36
C ASP A 53 25.52 10.46 -12.97
N VAL A 54 25.37 10.88 -14.23
CA VAL A 54 24.09 10.81 -14.95
C VAL A 54 23.60 9.37 -15.07
N PHE A 55 24.48 8.43 -15.42
CA PHE A 55 24.11 7.00 -15.48
C PHE A 55 23.80 6.45 -14.08
N ARG A 56 24.59 6.83 -13.07
CA ARG A 56 24.34 6.43 -11.68
C ARG A 56 22.95 6.87 -11.22
N ASP A 57 22.62 8.14 -11.41
CA ASP A 57 21.36 8.73 -10.96
C ASP A 57 20.18 8.15 -11.75
N PHE A 58 20.36 7.92 -13.05
CA PHE A 58 19.39 7.20 -13.89
C PHE A 58 19.13 5.79 -13.36
N LEU A 59 20.18 5.03 -13.04
CA LEU A 59 20.07 3.65 -12.54
C LEU A 59 19.38 3.61 -11.17
N LEU A 60 19.75 4.50 -10.26
CA LEU A 60 19.12 4.61 -8.94
C LEU A 60 17.63 4.94 -9.07
N ALA A 61 17.28 5.95 -9.86
CA ALA A 61 15.89 6.30 -10.12
C ALA A 61 15.12 5.12 -10.73
N LYS A 62 15.74 4.38 -11.66
CA LYS A 62 15.14 3.20 -12.29
C LYS A 62 14.87 2.08 -11.30
N VAL A 63 15.79 1.81 -10.38
CA VAL A 63 15.65 0.76 -9.36
C VAL A 63 14.58 1.13 -8.32
N ILE A 64 14.56 2.38 -7.83
CA ILE A 64 13.53 2.85 -6.89
C ILE A 64 12.13 2.76 -7.52
N ASN A 65 12.00 3.22 -8.77
CA ASN A 65 10.74 3.14 -9.48
C ASN A 65 10.33 1.69 -9.79
N ALA A 66 11.30 0.80 -10.03
CA ALA A 66 11.04 -0.64 -10.20
C ALA A 66 10.43 -1.25 -8.93
N GLU A 67 10.97 -0.93 -7.76
CA GLU A 67 10.44 -1.40 -6.48
C GLU A 67 9.02 -0.88 -6.23
N ASN A 68 8.81 0.42 -6.44
CA ASN A 68 7.49 1.03 -6.32
C ASN A 68 6.46 0.42 -7.28
N ALA A 69 6.88 0.06 -8.50
CA ALA A 69 6.03 -0.63 -9.46
C ALA A 69 5.79 -2.08 -9.06
N ALA A 70 6.79 -2.78 -8.52
CA ALA A 70 6.66 -4.16 -8.08
C ALA A 70 5.57 -4.27 -7.00
N HIS A 71 5.51 -3.34 -6.03
CA HIS A 71 4.46 -3.31 -5.01
C HIS A 71 3.03 -3.19 -5.56
N LYS A 72 2.86 -2.72 -6.80
CA LYS A 72 1.56 -2.65 -7.47
C LYS A 72 1.13 -3.95 -8.14
N SER A 73 1.98 -4.99 -8.10
CA SER A 73 1.60 -6.31 -8.60
C SER A 73 0.57 -6.99 -7.70
N ASP A 74 -0.30 -7.79 -8.32
CA ASP A 74 -1.38 -8.51 -7.62
C ASP A 74 -0.85 -9.41 -6.49
N LYS A 75 0.34 -10.00 -6.68
CA LYS A 75 0.95 -10.90 -5.69
C LYS A 75 1.32 -10.17 -4.41
N PHE A 76 1.97 -9.01 -4.51
CA PHE A 76 2.30 -8.22 -3.33
C PHE A 76 1.07 -7.56 -2.73
N HIS A 77 0.13 -7.09 -3.56
CA HIS A 77 -1.11 -6.52 -3.08
C HIS A 77 -1.93 -7.53 -2.25
N ALA A 78 -2.09 -8.76 -2.74
CA ALA A 78 -2.79 -9.82 -2.03
C ALA A 78 -2.10 -10.18 -0.71
N MET A 79 -0.77 -10.29 -0.72
CA MET A 79 0.01 -10.55 0.50
C MET A 79 -0.13 -9.42 1.53
N ALA A 80 0.03 -8.16 1.12
CA ALA A 80 -0.12 -7.00 2.01
C ALA A 80 -1.54 -6.90 2.58
N THR A 81 -2.55 -7.14 1.75
CA THR A 81 -3.96 -7.15 2.16
C THR A 81 -4.23 -8.23 3.20
N ARG A 82 -3.68 -9.45 3.00
CA ARG A 82 -3.80 -10.54 3.97
C ARG A 82 -3.15 -10.17 5.31
N THR A 83 -1.90 -9.69 5.30
CA THR A 83 -1.22 -9.28 6.55
C THR A 83 -1.98 -8.16 7.27
N ARG A 84 -2.48 -7.16 6.52
CA ARG A 84 -3.31 -6.09 7.08
C ARG A 84 -4.59 -6.62 7.72
N HIS A 85 -5.26 -7.57 7.07
CA HIS A 85 -6.46 -8.18 7.62
C HIS A 85 -6.19 -8.89 8.95
N GLU A 86 -5.14 -9.70 9.02
CA GLU A 86 -4.77 -10.41 10.25
C GLU A 86 -4.45 -9.43 11.39
N TYR A 87 -3.72 -8.34 11.13
CA TYR A 87 -3.47 -7.31 12.15
C TYR A 87 -4.74 -6.61 12.63
N LEU A 88 -5.67 -6.31 11.72
CA LEU A 88 -6.94 -5.69 12.10
C LEU A 88 -7.83 -6.64 12.90
N LYS A 89 -7.80 -7.93 12.56
CA LYS A 89 -8.51 -8.98 13.30
C LYS A 89 -7.96 -9.11 14.72
N ASP A 90 -6.65 -9.22 14.86
CA ASP A 90 -5.98 -9.31 16.17
C ASP A 90 -6.30 -8.10 17.06
N LEU A 91 -6.26 -6.89 16.48
CA LEU A 91 -6.64 -5.67 17.19
C LEU A 91 -8.10 -5.72 17.68
N ALA A 92 -9.01 -6.18 16.83
CA ALA A 92 -10.44 -6.28 17.15
C ALA A 92 -10.71 -7.33 18.23
N GLU A 93 -10.01 -8.47 18.21
CA GLU A 93 -10.18 -9.56 19.17
C GLU A 93 -9.56 -9.22 20.54
N ASN A 94 -8.42 -8.53 20.56
CA ASN A 94 -7.64 -8.33 21.79
C ASN A 94 -7.89 -6.97 22.47
N SER A 95 -8.32 -5.95 21.74
CA SER A 95 -8.38 -4.56 22.24
C SER A 95 -9.80 -3.98 22.30
N VAL A 96 -10.82 -4.70 21.82
CA VAL A 96 -12.22 -4.24 21.94
C VAL A 96 -12.78 -4.66 23.30
N THR A 97 -13.06 -3.68 24.16
CA THR A 97 -13.72 -3.95 25.44
C THR A 97 -15.19 -4.30 25.20
N SER A 98 -15.61 -5.49 25.61
CA SER A 98 -17.00 -5.96 25.56
C SER A 98 -17.89 -5.41 26.67
N THR A 99 -17.37 -4.52 27.53
CA THR A 99 -18.18 -3.85 28.54
C THR A 99 -19.21 -2.99 27.83
N PRO A 100 -20.52 -3.30 27.95
CA PRO A 100 -21.53 -2.34 27.53
C PRO A 100 -21.27 -1.04 28.29
N ILE A 101 -21.38 0.10 27.62
CA ILE A 101 -21.43 1.39 28.29
C ILE A 101 -22.71 1.35 29.14
N ASP A 102 -22.56 0.96 30.40
CA ASP A 102 -23.67 0.93 31.34
C ASP A 102 -24.05 2.39 31.59
N SER A 103 -25.05 2.88 30.85
CA SER A 103 -25.57 4.25 30.95
C SER A 103 -26.36 4.46 32.25
N THR A 104 -26.14 3.64 33.27
CA THR A 104 -26.76 3.74 34.61
C THR A 104 -25.95 4.66 35.52
N GLY A 105 -25.52 5.80 34.98
CA GLY A 105 -25.26 6.99 35.79
C GLY A 105 -26.58 7.52 36.30
N LYS A 106 -26.85 7.31 37.60
CA LYS A 106 -28.04 7.77 38.31
C LYS A 106 -28.19 9.30 38.22
N PHE A 107 -28.86 9.81 37.20
CA PHE A 107 -29.44 11.15 37.22
C PHE A 107 -30.83 11.05 37.86
N ASN A 108 -30.91 11.40 39.14
CA ASN A 108 -32.18 11.73 39.78
C ASN A 108 -32.69 13.04 39.19
N LEU A 109 -33.58 13.02 38.20
CA LEU A 109 -34.50 14.13 37.99
C LEU A 109 -35.75 13.72 37.20
N ILE A 110 -36.84 13.62 37.95
CA ILE A 110 -38.25 13.77 37.54
C ILE A 110 -38.85 12.65 36.68
N SER A 111 -39.74 11.89 37.32
CA SER A 111 -40.77 11.05 36.70
C SER A 111 -41.68 11.88 35.78
N LEU A 112 -41.71 11.57 34.49
CA LEU A 112 -42.91 11.76 33.68
C LEU A 112 -43.15 10.53 32.80
N ALA A 113 -44.30 9.90 33.06
CA ALA A 113 -44.83 8.79 32.32
C ALA A 113 -45.12 9.18 30.87
N SER A 114 -44.51 8.47 29.92
CA SER A 114 -45.16 7.99 28.69
C SER A 114 -44.22 7.05 27.94
N LYS A 115 -44.52 5.75 27.97
CA LYS A 115 -43.89 4.75 27.11
C LYS A 115 -44.28 5.03 25.66
N LYS A 116 -43.39 5.66 24.88
CA LYS A 116 -43.33 5.47 23.43
C LYS A 116 -41.98 4.86 23.12
N ARG A 117 -41.99 3.58 22.73
CA ARG A 117 -40.80 2.88 22.20
C ARG A 117 -40.46 3.53 20.86
N GLU A 118 -39.64 4.58 20.91
CA GLU A 118 -39.05 5.18 19.72
C GLU A 118 -38.05 4.19 19.13
N LYS A 119 -38.21 3.87 17.85
CA LYS A 119 -37.30 2.99 17.11
C LYS A 119 -36.04 3.81 16.84
N THR A 120 -35.09 3.82 17.79
CA THR A 120 -33.80 4.49 17.66
C THR A 120 -32.99 3.80 16.57
N ARG A 121 -33.17 4.24 15.32
CA ARG A 121 -32.11 4.09 14.32
C ARG A 121 -31.02 5.06 14.71
N ALA A 122 -29.82 4.56 14.97
CA ALA A 122 -28.65 5.41 15.09
C ALA A 122 -28.55 6.25 13.81
N ARG A 123 -28.43 7.58 13.97
CA ARG A 123 -28.17 8.47 12.83
C ARG A 123 -26.85 8.02 12.19
N ALA A 124 -26.78 8.01 10.86
CA ALA A 124 -25.52 7.77 10.17
C ALA A 124 -24.49 8.80 10.65
N GLY A 125 -23.33 8.37 11.17
CA GLY A 125 -22.33 9.25 11.75
C GLY A 125 -22.44 9.49 13.26
N ALA A 126 -23.36 8.85 13.97
CA ALA A 126 -23.49 8.99 15.43
C ALA A 126 -22.20 8.62 16.18
N GLU A 127 -21.42 7.69 15.63
CA GLU A 127 -20.11 7.29 16.11
C GLU A 127 -19.06 8.41 16.05
N GLN A 128 -19.21 9.39 15.16
CA GLN A 128 -18.27 10.53 15.04
C GLN A 128 -18.41 11.55 16.17
N GLN A 129 -19.55 11.54 16.87
CA GLN A 129 -19.88 12.54 17.89
C GLN A 129 -19.95 11.94 19.31
N SER A 130 -19.65 10.65 19.47
CA SER A 130 -19.64 10.02 20.79
C SER A 130 -18.38 10.43 21.56
N THR A 131 -18.55 10.90 22.80
CA THR A 131 -17.43 11.19 23.71
C THR A 131 -16.61 9.92 23.94
N GLY A 132 -15.37 9.90 23.45
CA GLY A 132 -14.46 8.74 23.50
C GLY A 132 -14.32 7.97 22.18
N ALA A 133 -15.05 8.33 21.12
CA ALA A 133 -14.86 7.70 19.82
C ALA A 133 -13.58 8.22 19.15
N LEU A 134 -12.67 7.29 18.85
CA LEU A 134 -11.56 7.52 17.93
C LEU A 134 -12.05 7.16 16.53
N VAL A 135 -12.55 8.14 15.77
CA VAL A 135 -12.94 7.94 14.38
C VAL A 135 -11.85 8.46 13.46
N TRP A 136 -11.19 7.55 12.75
CA TRP A 136 -10.33 7.92 11.63
C TRP A 136 -11.08 7.72 10.32
N ARG A 137 -11.15 8.78 9.51
CA ARG A 137 -11.70 8.71 8.17
C ARG A 137 -10.74 7.90 7.30
N VAL A 138 -11.08 6.65 7.01
CA VAL A 138 -10.34 5.82 6.07
C VAL A 138 -10.94 6.05 4.68
N LEU A 139 -10.21 6.76 3.83
CA LEU A 139 -10.53 6.84 2.41
C LEU A 139 -9.76 5.73 1.70
N ALA A 140 -10.46 4.67 1.29
CA ALA A 140 -9.91 3.68 0.37
C ALA A 140 -10.22 4.14 -1.06
N GLN A 141 -9.20 4.56 -1.79
CA GLN A 141 -9.33 4.76 -3.25
C GLN A 141 -9.27 3.40 -3.92
N ASP A 142 -10.37 3.04 -4.57
CA ASP A 142 -10.44 1.87 -5.43
C ASP A 142 -9.75 2.19 -6.75
N TYR A 143 -8.61 1.53 -7.00
CA TYR A 143 -7.84 1.66 -8.24
C TYR A 143 -8.16 0.53 -9.24
N SER A 144 -9.22 -0.26 -9.00
CA SER A 144 -9.62 -1.35 -9.92
C SER A 144 -10.17 -0.87 -11.26
N GLN A 145 -10.47 0.43 -11.40
CA GLN A 145 -10.88 1.04 -12.66
C GLN A 145 -9.78 1.95 -13.19
N GLY A 146 -8.81 1.37 -13.88
CA GLY A 146 -7.97 2.11 -14.81
C GLY A 146 -8.83 2.48 -16.02
N ALA A 147 -9.03 3.79 -16.22
CA ALA A 147 -9.67 4.31 -17.42
C ALA A 147 -8.90 3.86 -18.67
N GLU A 148 -9.67 3.42 -19.67
CA GLU A 148 -9.24 3.10 -21.04
C GLU A 148 -8.70 4.34 -21.77
#